data_AF-A0A081RUR9-F1
#
_entry.id   AF-A0A081RUR9-F1
#
_cell.length_a   1.000
_cell.length_b   1.000
_cell.length_c   1.000
_cell.angle_alpha   90.00
_cell.angle_beta   90.00
_cell.angle_gamma   90.00
#
_symmetry.space_group_name_H-M   'P 1'
#
loop_
_entity.id
_entity.type
_entity.pdbx_description
1 polymer ?
#
loop_
_entity_poly.entity_id
_entity_poly.type
_entity_poly.pdbx_seq_one_letter_code
_entity_poly.pdbx_strand_id
1 'polypeptide(L)'
;MSPKNDFKAFSISNNANVASQGRYEESKDLLTGFPTNDVPTHLLNKVLRQSSTISSVVANFIATQSGNDVLDDGDITKLTAQLNRALEQKTTTKVPDASLTQKGVVQLTNVIGNSDTLAVTQKLVQEIINLLREDINNRVPNIRKVNGKALSSDISLNAVDIGSYTKAEIDHQINGRGAKNTVLKSENGWWKCGDTGIIFQWGISNITGYTSPNVNVSFPIPFPQKVIIVGQQDSGGGIMTAIWQINNIQLSGFTAENLGTLSRNSKEFGPVVGSRCVWYAWGF
;
A
#
# COMPACT_ATOMS: atom_id res chain seq x y z
N MET A 1 -67.32 -10.60 4.66
CA MET A 1 -68.57 -10.37 3.89
C MET A 1 -68.25 -9.44 2.74
N SER A 2 -68.82 -9.65 1.55
CA SER A 2 -68.66 -8.71 0.44
C SER A 2 -69.40 -7.40 0.76
N PRO A 3 -68.78 -6.22 0.59
CA PRO A 3 -69.47 -4.94 0.75
C PRO A 3 -70.70 -4.84 -0.16
N LYS A 4 -71.77 -4.24 0.35
CA LYS A 4 -73.05 -4.04 -0.36
C LYS A 4 -73.00 -2.77 -1.21
N ASN A 5 -73.55 -2.84 -2.42
CA ASN A 5 -73.77 -1.67 -3.29
C ASN A 5 -75.27 -1.53 -3.56
N ASP A 6 -75.89 -0.42 -3.15
CA ASP A 6 -77.33 -0.16 -3.34
C ASP A 6 -77.65 0.53 -4.67
N PHE A 7 -76.68 1.11 -5.37
CA PHE A 7 -76.86 1.67 -6.71
C PHE A 7 -76.93 0.54 -7.74
N LYS A 8 -78.14 0.22 -8.22
CA LYS A 8 -78.41 -0.90 -9.14
C LYS A 8 -78.51 -0.46 -10.59
N ALA A 9 -77.96 -1.27 -11.48
CA ALA A 9 -78.16 -1.10 -12.91
C ALA A 9 -79.62 -1.45 -13.29
N PHE A 10 -80.29 -0.53 -13.98
CA PHE A 10 -81.69 -0.67 -14.38
C PHE A 10 -81.83 -1.44 -15.70
N SER A 11 -82.84 -2.30 -15.78
CA SER A 11 -83.24 -3.00 -17.02
C SER A 11 -82.12 -3.83 -17.68
N ILE A 12 -81.24 -4.52 -16.95
CA ILE A 12 -80.09 -5.23 -17.55
C ILE A 12 -80.39 -6.61 -18.16
N SER A 13 -81.62 -7.11 -18.06
CA SER A 13 -81.98 -8.45 -18.57
C SER A 13 -81.96 -8.55 -20.10
N ASN A 14 -81.69 -9.74 -20.64
CA ASN A 14 -81.59 -10.00 -22.08
C ASN A 14 -82.84 -9.58 -22.89
N ASN A 15 -84.03 -9.63 -22.28
CA ASN A 15 -85.30 -9.27 -22.92
C ASN A 15 -85.91 -7.96 -22.37
N ALA A 16 -85.10 -7.10 -21.73
CA ALA A 16 -85.62 -5.85 -21.18
C ALA A 16 -86.02 -4.86 -22.28
N ASN A 17 -87.12 -4.14 -22.06
CA ASN A 17 -87.73 -3.18 -22.99
C ASN A 17 -86.84 -1.95 -23.20
N VAL A 18 -85.79 -2.08 -24.01
CA VAL A 18 -84.76 -1.05 -24.22
C VAL A 18 -84.39 -0.99 -25.70
N ALA A 19 -84.26 0.23 -26.22
CA ALA A 19 -83.79 0.47 -27.58
C ALA A 19 -82.45 -0.23 -27.85
N SER A 20 -82.27 -0.76 -29.08
CA SER A 20 -80.95 -1.21 -29.51
C SER A 20 -79.95 -0.04 -29.54
N GLN A 21 -78.65 -0.35 -29.50
CA GLN A 21 -77.63 0.70 -29.55
C GLN A 21 -77.73 1.55 -30.83
N GLY A 22 -77.84 0.92 -32.00
CA GLY A 22 -77.99 1.64 -33.26
C GLY A 22 -79.22 2.55 -33.32
N ARG A 23 -80.39 2.07 -32.89
CA ARG A 23 -81.61 2.90 -32.85
C ARG A 23 -81.50 4.10 -31.91
N TYR A 24 -80.74 3.97 -30.82
CA TYR A 24 -80.50 5.07 -29.88
C TYR A 24 -79.54 6.11 -30.45
N GLU A 25 -78.47 5.68 -31.11
CA GLU A 25 -77.49 6.55 -31.77
C GLU A 25 -78.08 7.31 -32.95
N GLU A 26 -79.08 6.74 -33.63
CA GLU A 26 -79.82 7.39 -34.72
C GLU A 26 -80.92 8.35 -34.25
N SER A 27 -81.28 8.34 -32.96
CA SER A 27 -82.34 9.18 -32.42
C SER A 27 -81.91 10.64 -32.34
N LYS A 28 -82.72 11.56 -32.87
CA LYS A 28 -82.51 13.02 -32.73
C LYS A 28 -82.55 13.47 -31.27
N ASP A 29 -83.34 12.78 -30.45
CA ASP A 29 -83.52 13.08 -29.03
C ASP A 29 -82.23 12.89 -28.21
N LEU A 30 -81.23 12.16 -28.74
CA LEU A 30 -79.90 12.05 -28.12
C LEU A 30 -79.21 13.44 -28.03
N LEU A 31 -79.46 14.31 -29.00
CA LEU A 31 -78.89 15.66 -29.06
C LEU A 31 -79.81 16.70 -28.43
N THR A 32 -81.12 16.59 -28.66
CA THR A 32 -82.10 17.63 -28.32
C THR A 32 -82.91 17.34 -27.05
N GLY A 33 -82.74 16.15 -26.45
CA GLY A 33 -83.59 15.67 -25.36
C GLY A 33 -84.97 15.20 -25.84
N PHE A 34 -85.75 14.63 -24.91
CA PHE A 34 -87.10 14.14 -25.20
C PHE A 34 -88.09 15.28 -25.45
N PRO A 35 -89.08 15.10 -26.36
CA PRO A 35 -90.12 16.10 -26.59
C PRO A 35 -91.09 16.18 -25.40
N THR A 36 -91.81 17.29 -25.27
CA THR A 36 -92.55 17.66 -24.04
C THR A 36 -93.69 16.72 -23.66
N ASN A 37 -94.28 15.98 -24.60
CA ASN A 37 -95.54 15.26 -24.37
C ASN A 37 -95.51 13.77 -24.72
N ASP A 38 -94.41 13.23 -25.24
CA ASP A 38 -94.32 11.81 -25.60
C ASP A 38 -92.88 11.30 -25.47
N VAL A 39 -92.66 10.29 -24.64
CA VAL A 39 -91.35 9.65 -24.48
C VAL A 39 -91.50 8.16 -24.71
N PRO A 40 -91.00 7.63 -25.85
CA PRO A 40 -91.04 6.19 -26.08
C PRO A 40 -90.34 5.44 -24.96
N THR A 41 -91.07 4.56 -24.25
CA THR A 41 -90.58 3.92 -23.02
C THR A 41 -89.27 3.14 -23.23
N HIS A 42 -89.08 2.52 -24.40
CA HIS A 42 -87.86 1.79 -24.72
C HIS A 42 -86.65 2.73 -24.89
N LEU A 43 -86.87 3.98 -25.30
CA LEU A 43 -85.85 5.03 -25.41
C LEU A 43 -85.54 5.63 -24.04
N LEU A 44 -86.57 5.90 -23.22
CA LEU A 44 -86.39 6.29 -21.81
C LEU A 44 -85.61 5.25 -21.03
N ASN A 45 -85.98 3.97 -21.15
CA ASN A 45 -85.28 2.88 -20.48
C ASN A 45 -83.84 2.73 -20.97
N LYS A 46 -83.52 3.14 -22.21
CA LYS A 46 -82.13 3.16 -22.72
C LYS A 46 -81.28 4.19 -21.99
N VAL A 47 -81.79 5.41 -21.83
CA VAL A 47 -81.13 6.49 -21.06
C VAL A 47 -80.93 6.06 -19.61
N LEU A 48 -82.00 5.58 -18.96
CA LEU A 48 -81.95 5.10 -17.58
C LEU A 48 -81.00 3.91 -17.41
N ARG A 49 -80.97 2.97 -18.35
CA ARG A 49 -80.02 1.84 -18.33
C ARG A 49 -78.59 2.36 -18.42
N GLN A 50 -78.25 3.25 -19.37
CA GLN A 50 -76.88 3.76 -19.52
C GLN A 50 -76.39 4.48 -18.25
N SER A 51 -77.20 5.37 -17.67
CA SER A 51 -76.82 6.13 -16.47
C SER A 51 -76.70 5.24 -15.22
N SER A 52 -77.69 4.39 -14.97
CA SER A 52 -77.71 3.49 -13.80
C SER A 52 -76.64 2.40 -13.88
N THR A 53 -76.28 1.94 -15.09
CA THR A 53 -75.20 0.96 -15.27
C THR A 53 -73.86 1.56 -14.88
N ILE A 54 -73.53 2.78 -15.34
CA ILE A 54 -72.29 3.46 -14.93
C ILE A 54 -72.30 3.75 -13.43
N SER A 55 -73.42 4.22 -12.88
CA SER A 55 -73.57 4.47 -11.44
C SER A 55 -73.33 3.22 -10.62
N SER A 56 -73.90 2.08 -11.02
CA SER A 56 -73.70 0.79 -10.35
C SER A 56 -72.25 0.30 -10.45
N VAL A 57 -71.58 0.47 -11.60
CA VAL A 57 -70.16 0.14 -11.77
C VAL A 57 -69.27 0.97 -10.85
N VAL A 58 -69.47 2.28 -10.80
CA VAL A 58 -68.71 3.18 -9.92
C VAL A 58 -68.97 2.85 -8.45
N ALA A 59 -70.22 2.68 -8.05
CA ALA A 59 -70.56 2.33 -6.67
C ALA A 59 -70.01 0.95 -6.27
N ASN A 60 -69.97 -0.01 -7.19
CA ASN A 60 -69.35 -1.32 -6.95
C ASN A 60 -67.82 -1.20 -6.81
N PHE A 61 -67.18 -0.35 -7.62
CA PHE A 61 -65.75 -0.04 -7.45
C PHE A 61 -65.49 0.57 -6.08
N ILE A 62 -66.29 1.57 -5.67
CA ILE A 62 -66.18 2.21 -4.36
C ILE A 62 -66.32 1.15 -3.25
N ALA A 63 -67.41 0.37 -3.26
CA ALA A 63 -67.68 -0.63 -2.23
C ALA A 63 -66.53 -1.65 -2.10
N THR A 64 -66.06 -2.16 -3.25
CA THR A 64 -64.99 -3.17 -3.31
C THR A 64 -63.66 -2.61 -2.80
N GLN A 65 -63.25 -1.42 -3.25
CA GLN A 65 -61.94 -0.87 -2.90
C GLN A 65 -61.93 -0.17 -1.54
N SER A 66 -63.04 0.43 -1.09
CA SER A 66 -63.12 1.06 0.23
C SER A 66 -63.34 0.06 1.36
N GLY A 67 -63.90 -1.12 1.05
CA GLY A 67 -64.27 -2.18 1.99
C GLY A 67 -65.55 -1.90 2.79
N ASN A 68 -66.39 -0.97 2.34
CA ASN A 68 -67.58 -0.49 3.05
C ASN A 68 -68.80 -0.54 2.15
N ASP A 69 -69.99 -0.63 2.76
CA ASP A 69 -71.25 -0.55 2.03
C ASP A 69 -71.47 0.84 1.43
N VAL A 70 -71.96 0.87 0.18
CA VAL A 70 -72.33 2.08 -0.54
C VAL A 70 -73.86 2.11 -0.64
N LEU A 71 -74.48 2.90 0.24
CA LEU A 71 -75.93 2.99 0.42
C LEU A 71 -76.52 4.11 -0.44
N ASP A 72 -77.76 3.93 -0.91
CA ASP A 72 -78.53 4.97 -1.61
C ASP A 72 -79.40 5.74 -0.61
N ASP A 73 -78.75 6.53 0.26
CA ASP A 73 -79.38 7.29 1.36
C ASP A 73 -79.25 8.82 1.20
N GLY A 74 -78.64 9.27 0.10
CA GLY A 74 -78.42 10.69 -0.19
C GLY A 74 -77.23 11.32 0.53
N ASP A 75 -76.41 10.57 1.29
CA ASP A 75 -75.23 11.09 1.98
C ASP A 75 -74.03 11.25 1.02
N ILE A 76 -73.99 12.39 0.33
CA ILE A 76 -72.92 12.76 -0.61
C ILE A 76 -71.56 12.85 0.09
N THR A 77 -71.51 13.28 1.35
CA THR A 77 -70.26 13.45 2.10
C THR A 77 -69.61 12.10 2.33
N LYS A 78 -70.40 11.12 2.79
CA LYS A 78 -69.95 9.74 2.97
C LYS A 78 -69.55 9.10 1.66
N LEU A 79 -70.35 9.23 0.61
CA LEU A 79 -70.03 8.68 -0.71
C LEU A 79 -68.71 9.25 -1.26
N THR A 80 -68.47 10.55 -1.07
CA THR A 80 -67.23 11.22 -1.48
C THR A 80 -66.03 10.68 -0.70
N ALA A 81 -66.14 10.54 0.63
CA ALA A 81 -65.09 9.96 1.45
C ALA A 81 -64.78 8.51 1.06
N GLN A 82 -65.80 7.72 0.75
CA GLN A 82 -65.64 6.35 0.27
C GLN A 82 -64.95 6.28 -1.09
N LEU A 83 -65.29 7.18 -2.03
CA LEU A 83 -64.63 7.28 -3.33
C LEU A 83 -63.15 7.62 -3.18
N ASN A 84 -62.79 8.62 -2.35
CA ASN A 84 -61.40 8.98 -2.10
C ASN A 84 -60.62 7.81 -1.52
N ARG A 85 -61.18 7.12 -0.51
CA ARG A 85 -60.59 5.92 0.07
C ARG A 85 -60.39 4.81 -0.96
N ALA A 86 -61.38 4.57 -1.82
CA ALA A 86 -61.29 3.58 -2.89
C ALA A 86 -60.14 3.88 -3.87
N LEU A 87 -59.93 5.15 -4.22
CA LEU A 87 -58.83 5.59 -5.07
C LEU A 87 -57.47 5.44 -4.38
N GLU A 88 -57.34 5.86 -3.12
CA GLU A 88 -56.12 5.71 -2.32
C GLU A 88 -55.70 4.25 -2.16
N GLN A 89 -56.65 3.37 -1.81
CA GLN A 89 -56.41 1.92 -1.67
C GLN A 89 -55.98 1.30 -3.00
N LYS A 90 -56.65 1.68 -4.10
CA LYS A 90 -56.31 1.18 -5.43
C LYS A 90 -54.90 1.61 -5.85
N THR A 91 -54.53 2.84 -5.53
CA THR A 91 -53.24 3.43 -5.87
C THR A 91 -52.13 2.77 -5.06
N THR A 92 -52.29 2.66 -3.73
CA THR A 92 -51.30 2.03 -2.82
C THR A 92 -51.03 0.57 -3.18
N THR A 93 -52.07 -0.18 -3.57
CA THR A 93 -51.91 -1.59 -3.95
C THR A 93 -51.16 -1.76 -5.28
N LYS A 94 -51.33 -0.82 -6.23
CA LYS A 94 -50.69 -0.90 -7.56
C LYS A 94 -49.34 -0.20 -7.63
N VAL A 95 -49.12 0.79 -6.77
CA VAL A 95 -47.93 1.62 -6.70
C VAL A 95 -47.49 1.68 -5.24
N PRO A 96 -46.95 0.57 -4.70
CA PRO A 96 -46.46 0.54 -3.33
C PRO A 96 -45.18 1.36 -3.19
N ASP A 97 -44.74 1.58 -1.95
CA ASP A 97 -43.38 2.04 -1.68
C ASP A 97 -42.37 0.97 -2.10
N ALA A 98 -41.20 1.41 -2.58
CA ALA A 98 -40.15 0.47 -2.94
C ALA A 98 -39.47 -0.11 -1.70
N SER A 99 -38.94 -1.31 -1.85
CA SER A 99 -38.02 -1.95 -0.90
C SER A 99 -36.93 -2.69 -1.68
N LEU A 100 -36.01 -3.34 -0.97
CA LEU A 100 -34.96 -4.16 -1.59
C LEU A 100 -35.51 -5.36 -2.39
N THR A 101 -36.78 -5.74 -2.19
CA THR A 101 -37.43 -6.86 -2.88
C THR A 101 -38.70 -6.48 -3.62
N GLN A 102 -39.28 -5.31 -3.34
CA GLN A 102 -40.52 -4.81 -3.93
C GLN A 102 -40.24 -3.55 -4.76
N LYS A 103 -40.64 -3.54 -6.04
CA LYS A 103 -40.60 -2.32 -6.85
C LYS A 103 -41.69 -1.35 -6.40
N GLY A 104 -41.38 -0.06 -6.36
CA GLY A 104 -42.32 0.96 -5.90
C GLY A 104 -41.81 2.39 -6.08
N VAL A 105 -42.48 3.36 -5.46
CA VAL A 105 -42.04 4.76 -5.37
C VAL A 105 -40.98 4.94 -4.28
N VAL A 106 -40.08 5.92 -4.48
CA VAL A 106 -38.95 6.19 -3.56
C VAL A 106 -38.85 7.69 -3.31
N GLN A 107 -38.56 8.06 -2.07
CA GLN A 107 -38.23 9.44 -1.70
C GLN A 107 -36.73 9.72 -1.94
N LEU A 108 -36.42 10.89 -2.50
CA LEU A 108 -35.03 11.31 -2.74
C LEU A 108 -34.39 11.92 -1.49
N THR A 109 -33.08 11.77 -1.34
CA THR A 109 -32.27 12.38 -0.26
C THR A 109 -31.06 13.16 -0.78
N ASN A 110 -30.74 14.23 -0.08
CA ASN A 110 -29.52 15.03 -0.22
C ASN A 110 -28.58 14.92 1.00
N VAL A 111 -28.80 13.93 1.87
CA VAL A 111 -27.96 13.65 3.04
C VAL A 111 -27.34 12.25 2.91
N ILE A 112 -26.06 12.13 3.29
CA ILE A 112 -25.35 10.85 3.38
C ILE A 112 -25.82 10.10 4.62
N GLY A 113 -26.16 8.82 4.48
CA GLY A 113 -26.60 7.98 5.59
C GLY A 113 -26.67 6.51 5.18
N ASN A 114 -27.35 5.71 5.99
CA ASN A 114 -27.50 4.26 5.83
C ASN A 114 -28.98 3.86 5.61
N SER A 115 -29.74 4.68 4.88
CA SER A 115 -31.15 4.41 4.63
C SER A 115 -31.33 3.36 3.53
N ASP A 116 -32.23 2.40 3.78
CA ASP A 116 -32.68 1.43 2.78
C ASP A 116 -33.95 1.89 2.02
N THR A 117 -34.51 3.05 2.38
CA THR A 117 -35.80 3.56 1.85
C THR A 117 -35.67 4.87 1.06
N LEU A 118 -34.50 5.51 1.08
CA LEU A 118 -34.24 6.76 0.37
C LEU A 118 -33.29 6.54 -0.81
N ALA A 119 -33.58 7.17 -1.95
CA ALA A 119 -32.69 7.17 -3.10
C ALA A 119 -31.80 8.43 -3.11
N VAL A 120 -30.52 8.23 -3.38
CA VAL A 120 -29.55 9.33 -3.49
C VAL A 120 -29.88 10.25 -4.67
N THR A 121 -29.77 11.57 -4.47
CA THR A 121 -29.88 12.54 -5.57
C THR A 121 -28.60 12.62 -6.39
N GLN A 122 -28.71 12.92 -7.69
CA GLN A 122 -27.55 13.16 -8.56
C GLN A 122 -26.64 14.27 -8.02
N LYS A 123 -27.22 15.33 -7.44
CA LYS A 123 -26.47 16.42 -6.82
C LYS A 123 -25.60 15.92 -5.65
N LEU A 124 -26.17 15.13 -4.75
CA LEU A 124 -25.41 14.55 -3.64
C LEU A 124 -24.29 13.62 -4.14
N VAL A 125 -24.54 12.81 -5.17
CA VAL A 125 -23.50 11.98 -5.81
C VAL A 125 -22.35 12.86 -6.33
N GLN A 126 -22.66 13.98 -6.99
CA GLN A 126 -21.64 14.90 -7.49
C GLN A 126 -20.82 15.55 -6.36
N GLU A 127 -21.46 15.93 -5.26
CA GLU A 127 -20.79 16.47 -4.07
C GLU A 127 -19.84 15.43 -3.44
N ILE A 128 -20.29 14.19 -3.28
CA ILE A 128 -19.44 13.07 -2.79
C ILE A 128 -18.24 12.84 -3.72
N ILE A 129 -18.46 12.82 -5.04
CA ILE A 129 -17.37 12.66 -6.03
C ILE A 129 -16.34 13.79 -5.92
N ASN A 130 -16.79 15.04 -5.74
CA ASN A 130 -15.90 16.18 -5.59
C ASN A 130 -15.07 16.09 -4.31
N LEU A 131 -15.70 15.75 -3.17
CA LEU A 131 -15.01 15.53 -1.89
C LEU A 131 -13.98 14.41 -1.98
N LEU A 132 -14.32 13.29 -2.61
CA LEU A 132 -13.39 12.17 -2.84
C LEU A 132 -12.20 12.59 -3.71
N ARG A 133 -12.44 13.35 -4.78
CA ARG A 133 -11.37 13.86 -5.65
C ARG A 133 -10.44 14.81 -4.88
N GLU A 134 -10.98 15.64 -4.00
CA GLU A 134 -10.20 16.55 -3.16
C GLU A 134 -9.32 15.78 -2.15
N ASP A 135 -9.87 14.79 -1.43
CA ASP A 135 -9.10 13.97 -0.49
C ASP A 135 -7.97 13.19 -1.20
N ILE A 136 -8.27 12.59 -2.36
CA ILE A 136 -7.25 11.89 -3.18
C ILE A 136 -6.13 12.87 -3.60
N ASN A 137 -6.51 14.03 -4.12
CA ASN A 137 -5.54 15.05 -4.57
C ASN A 137 -4.69 15.59 -3.42
N ASN A 138 -5.22 15.66 -2.20
CA ASN A 138 -4.47 16.06 -1.01
C ASN A 138 -3.50 14.96 -0.53
N ARG A 139 -3.91 13.69 -0.61
CA ARG A 139 -3.11 12.55 -0.12
C ARG A 139 -1.97 12.15 -1.03
N VAL A 140 -2.19 12.11 -2.35
CA VAL A 140 -1.15 11.82 -3.35
C VAL A 140 -1.31 12.82 -4.50
N PRO A 141 -0.88 14.07 -4.31
CA PRO A 141 -0.94 15.06 -5.38
C PRO A 141 -0.11 14.60 -6.58
N ASN A 142 -0.58 14.88 -7.80
CA ASN A 142 0.17 14.59 -9.04
C ASN A 142 1.55 15.29 -9.11
N ILE A 143 1.77 16.29 -8.25
CA ILE A 143 3.06 16.98 -8.10
C ILE A 143 4.02 16.31 -7.10
N ARG A 144 3.57 15.28 -6.37
CA ARG A 144 4.44 14.54 -5.45
C ARG A 144 5.50 13.79 -6.25
N LYS A 145 6.73 13.86 -5.76
CA LYS A 145 7.89 13.25 -6.39
C LYS A 145 8.60 12.32 -5.40
N VAL A 146 9.23 11.26 -5.92
CA VAL A 146 10.21 10.46 -5.18
C VAL A 146 11.58 10.82 -5.73
N ASN A 147 12.40 11.46 -4.89
CA ASN A 147 13.69 12.01 -5.29
C ASN A 147 13.66 12.79 -6.63
N GLY A 148 12.73 13.74 -6.75
CA GLY A 148 12.57 14.56 -7.96
C GLY A 148 11.84 13.91 -9.14
N LYS A 149 11.60 12.59 -9.11
CA LYS A 149 10.89 11.84 -10.17
C LYS A 149 9.38 11.83 -9.92
N ALA A 150 8.58 12.13 -10.95
CA ALA A 150 7.12 12.14 -10.85
C ALA A 150 6.55 10.71 -10.68
N LEU A 151 5.44 10.58 -9.96
CA LEU A 151 4.72 9.32 -9.73
C LEU A 151 3.82 8.93 -10.92
N SER A 152 4.35 8.93 -12.14
CA SER A 152 3.60 8.60 -13.38
C SER A 152 3.88 7.20 -13.94
N SER A 153 4.88 6.51 -13.39
CA SER A 153 5.31 5.16 -13.77
C SER A 153 6.13 4.56 -12.63
N ASP A 154 6.60 3.31 -12.81
CA ASP A 154 7.57 2.71 -11.90
C ASP A 154 8.82 3.59 -11.73
N ILE A 155 9.35 3.67 -10.51
CA ILE A 155 10.51 4.50 -10.15
C ILE A 155 11.68 3.60 -9.78
N SER A 156 12.74 3.65 -10.58
CA SER A 156 14.04 3.09 -10.22
C SER A 156 14.88 4.16 -9.49
N LEU A 157 15.45 3.82 -8.33
CA LEU A 157 16.37 4.66 -7.57
C LEU A 157 17.77 4.07 -7.66
N ASN A 158 18.70 4.88 -8.17
CA ASN A 158 20.11 4.52 -8.25
C ASN A 158 20.88 5.13 -7.07
N ALA A 159 22.16 4.79 -6.90
CA ALA A 159 22.98 5.33 -5.81
C ALA A 159 22.96 6.87 -5.74
N VAL A 160 23.04 7.52 -6.90
CA VAL A 160 22.97 9.00 -7.02
C VAL A 160 21.63 9.53 -6.52
N ASP A 161 20.53 8.79 -6.70
CA ASP A 161 19.20 9.22 -6.25
C ASP A 161 19.06 9.23 -4.72
N ILE A 162 19.94 8.54 -3.99
CA ILE A 162 19.88 8.45 -2.52
C ILE A 162 21.11 9.07 -1.84
N GLY A 163 21.90 9.84 -2.59
CA GLY A 163 23.13 10.48 -2.07
C GLY A 163 24.21 9.49 -1.66
N SER A 164 24.24 8.30 -2.27
CA SER A 164 25.21 7.25 -1.99
C SER A 164 26.25 7.14 -3.10
N TYR A 165 27.41 6.56 -2.77
CA TYR A 165 28.43 6.23 -3.76
C TYR A 165 27.93 5.16 -4.72
N THR A 166 28.23 5.36 -5.99
CA THR A 166 28.08 4.34 -7.02
C THR A 166 29.02 3.18 -6.75
N LYS A 167 28.67 2.01 -7.29
CA LYS A 167 29.55 0.84 -7.25
C LYS A 167 30.94 1.17 -7.82
N ALA A 168 31.00 1.91 -8.93
CA ALA A 168 32.27 2.29 -9.56
C ALA A 168 33.16 3.16 -8.64
N GLU A 169 32.58 4.10 -7.90
CA GLU A 169 33.33 4.92 -6.95
C GLU A 169 33.88 4.10 -5.78
N ILE A 170 33.08 3.17 -5.25
CA ILE A 170 33.52 2.25 -4.20
C ILE A 170 34.65 1.35 -4.72
N ASP A 171 34.46 0.75 -5.89
CA ASP A 171 35.47 -0.11 -6.52
C ASP A 171 36.77 0.67 -6.75
N HIS A 172 36.69 1.93 -7.20
CA HIS A 172 37.86 2.81 -7.33
C HIS A 172 38.56 3.07 -5.98
N GLN A 173 37.80 3.41 -4.93
CA GLN A 173 38.39 3.64 -3.60
C GLN A 173 39.02 2.37 -3.00
N ILE A 174 38.42 1.20 -3.20
CA ILE A 174 38.95 -0.07 -2.72
C ILE A 174 40.23 -0.44 -3.48
N ASN A 175 40.22 -0.33 -4.80
CA ASN A 175 41.38 -0.62 -5.64
C ASN A 175 42.52 0.39 -5.43
N GLY A 176 42.21 1.60 -4.94
CA GLY A 176 43.20 2.60 -4.54
C GLY A 176 43.84 2.36 -3.17
N ARG A 177 43.31 1.44 -2.34
CA ARG A 177 43.95 1.03 -1.09
C ARG A 177 45.01 0.00 -1.46
N GLY A 178 46.29 0.39 -1.38
CA GLY A 178 47.44 -0.43 -1.76
C GLY A 178 47.48 -1.86 -1.20
N ALA A 179 48.47 -2.63 -1.64
CA ALA A 179 48.65 -4.02 -1.24
C ALA A 179 48.85 -4.14 0.28
N LYS A 180 48.15 -5.12 0.89
CA LYS A 180 48.19 -5.34 2.33
C LYS A 180 49.59 -5.72 2.80
N ASN A 181 50.04 -5.08 3.88
CA ASN A 181 51.26 -5.48 4.57
C ASN A 181 51.10 -6.88 5.18
N THR A 182 52.18 -7.66 5.19
CA THR A 182 52.21 -9.04 5.72
C THR A 182 53.22 -9.14 6.87
N VAL A 183 53.02 -10.07 7.80
CA VAL A 183 53.84 -10.16 9.02
C VAL A 183 53.88 -11.59 9.55
N LEU A 184 55.06 -12.02 10.00
CA LEU A 184 55.28 -13.16 10.86
C LEU A 184 55.60 -12.68 12.28
N LYS A 185 54.65 -12.86 13.20
CA LYS A 185 54.74 -12.40 14.60
C LYS A 185 55.37 -13.48 15.49
N SER A 186 56.68 -13.65 15.39
CA SER A 186 57.47 -14.60 16.19
C SER A 186 58.73 -13.95 16.76
N GLU A 187 59.42 -14.66 17.66
CA GLU A 187 60.70 -14.23 18.26
C GLU A 187 61.73 -13.90 17.18
N ASN A 188 61.84 -14.76 16.16
CA ASN A 188 62.50 -14.47 14.90
C ASN A 188 61.40 -14.20 13.86
N GLY A 189 61.10 -12.93 13.60
CA GLY A 189 59.92 -12.51 12.85
C GLY A 189 60.24 -11.48 11.77
N TRP A 190 59.22 -11.14 10.98
CA TRP A 190 59.35 -10.15 9.93
C TRP A 190 58.03 -9.44 9.65
N TRP A 191 58.10 -8.23 9.11
CA TRP A 191 57.01 -7.49 8.52
C TRP A 191 57.44 -7.06 7.11
N LYS A 192 56.52 -7.13 6.13
CA LYS A 192 56.75 -6.70 4.76
C LYS A 192 55.66 -5.74 4.33
N CYS A 193 56.09 -4.60 3.79
CA CYS A 193 55.20 -3.66 3.14
C CYS A 193 54.67 -4.27 1.83
N GLY A 194 53.35 -4.33 1.68
CA GLY A 194 52.73 -4.84 0.45
C GLY A 194 52.99 -3.95 -0.75
N ASP A 195 53.01 -2.62 -0.53
CA ASP A 195 53.19 -1.62 -1.59
C ASP A 195 54.65 -1.42 -2.01
N THR A 196 55.54 -1.25 -1.05
CA THR A 196 56.95 -0.88 -1.32
C THR A 196 57.88 -2.09 -1.39
N GLY A 197 57.45 -3.24 -0.89
CA GLY A 197 58.30 -4.42 -0.76
C GLY A 197 59.34 -4.34 0.37
N ILE A 198 59.43 -3.22 1.12
CA ILE A 198 60.34 -3.09 2.25
C ILE A 198 60.02 -4.14 3.30
N ILE A 199 61.06 -4.85 3.73
CA ILE A 199 61.02 -5.87 4.76
C ILE A 199 61.76 -5.35 5.99
N PHE A 200 61.14 -5.51 7.15
CA PHE A 200 61.78 -5.41 8.46
C PHE A 200 61.82 -6.80 9.07
N GLN A 201 62.97 -7.24 9.55
CA GLN A 201 63.14 -8.52 10.23
C GLN A 201 63.78 -8.29 11.58
N TRP A 202 63.47 -9.15 12.53
CA TRP A 202 64.05 -9.13 13.87
C TRP A 202 64.28 -10.54 14.34
N GLY A 203 65.16 -10.67 15.33
CA GLY A 203 65.42 -11.96 15.91
C GLY A 203 66.44 -11.97 17.01
N ILE A 204 66.66 -13.19 17.50
CA ILE A 204 67.68 -13.53 18.47
C ILE A 204 68.40 -14.80 18.01
N SER A 205 69.72 -14.81 18.11
CA SER A 205 70.52 -15.99 17.78
C SER A 205 70.44 -17.08 18.85
N ASN A 206 70.95 -18.27 18.52
CA ASN A 206 71.33 -19.23 19.55
C ASN A 206 72.43 -18.66 20.45
N ILE A 207 72.57 -19.20 21.66
CA ILE A 207 73.61 -18.78 22.61
C ILE A 207 74.99 -19.21 22.10
N THR A 208 75.96 -18.30 22.10
CA THR A 208 77.37 -18.62 21.80
C THR A 208 78.11 -19.03 23.07
N GLY A 209 79.24 -19.71 22.93
CA GLY A 209 80.09 -20.14 24.04
C GLY A 209 81.43 -19.41 24.04
N TYR A 210 82.17 -19.51 25.14
CA TYR A 210 83.48 -18.86 25.32
C TYR A 210 84.53 -19.27 24.26
N THR A 211 84.54 -20.53 23.83
CA THR A 211 85.48 -21.09 22.85
C THR A 211 84.94 -21.04 21.41
N SER A 212 83.71 -20.57 21.22
CA SER A 212 83.06 -20.42 19.91
C SER A 212 82.17 -19.18 19.93
N PRO A 213 82.78 -17.97 19.92
CA PRO A 213 82.08 -16.70 20.10
C PRO A 213 81.24 -16.25 18.91
N ASN A 214 81.28 -16.97 17.78
CA ASN A 214 80.67 -16.57 16.53
C ASN A 214 79.36 -17.34 16.30
N VAL A 215 78.36 -16.66 15.74
CA VAL A 215 77.08 -17.27 15.37
C VAL A 215 76.67 -16.87 13.97
N ASN A 216 76.18 -17.84 13.21
CA ASN A 216 75.51 -17.60 11.94
C ASN A 216 74.02 -17.39 12.21
N VAL A 217 73.51 -16.25 11.77
CA VAL A 217 72.11 -15.85 11.94
C VAL A 217 71.45 -15.92 10.58
N SER A 218 70.40 -16.75 10.47
CA SER A 218 69.52 -16.77 9.30
C SER A 218 68.38 -15.78 9.50
N PHE A 219 68.11 -14.97 8.49
CA PHE A 219 66.89 -14.19 8.46
C PHE A 219 65.67 -15.12 8.30
N PRO A 220 64.54 -14.82 8.97
CA PRO A 220 63.29 -15.56 8.79
C PRO A 220 62.85 -15.71 7.33
N ILE A 221 63.06 -14.68 6.51
CA ILE A 221 62.94 -14.73 5.05
C ILE A 221 64.17 -14.07 4.41
N PRO A 222 64.61 -14.49 3.22
CA PRO A 222 65.66 -13.78 2.52
C PRO A 222 65.17 -12.41 2.05
N PHE A 223 66.02 -11.39 2.12
CA PHE A 223 65.80 -10.12 1.42
C PHE A 223 65.92 -10.35 -0.09
N PRO A 224 64.90 -10.02 -0.91
CA PRO A 224 64.93 -10.30 -2.34
C PRO A 224 66.09 -9.66 -3.11
N GLN A 225 66.51 -8.45 -2.74
CA GLN A 225 67.52 -7.70 -3.50
C GLN A 225 68.67 -7.20 -2.63
N LYS A 226 68.39 -6.62 -1.46
CA LYS A 226 69.40 -5.95 -0.64
C LYS A 226 69.04 -5.88 0.83
N VAL A 227 70.03 -6.16 1.67
CA VAL A 227 70.03 -5.77 3.08
C VAL A 227 70.57 -4.34 3.19
N ILE A 228 69.77 -3.41 3.71
CA ILE A 228 70.20 -2.01 3.88
C ILE A 228 71.00 -1.85 5.17
N ILE A 229 70.52 -2.44 6.26
CA ILE A 229 71.21 -2.45 7.55
C ILE A 229 70.91 -3.74 8.29
N VAL A 230 71.87 -4.15 9.10
CA VAL A 230 71.66 -5.04 10.23
C VAL A 230 72.19 -4.29 11.44
N GLY A 231 71.35 -4.17 12.46
CA GLY A 231 71.72 -3.55 13.73
C GLY A 231 71.59 -4.55 14.86
N GLN A 232 72.44 -4.37 15.87
CA GLN A 232 72.32 -5.06 17.15
C GLN A 232 71.43 -4.24 18.09
N GLN A 233 70.66 -4.91 18.93
CA GLN A 233 70.04 -4.32 20.11
C GLN A 233 70.30 -5.18 21.35
N ASP A 234 69.87 -4.70 22.51
CA ASP A 234 69.77 -5.50 23.73
C ASP A 234 68.28 -5.72 24.06
N SER A 235 67.96 -6.88 24.62
CA SER A 235 66.59 -7.25 25.04
C SER A 235 66.40 -7.22 26.56
N GLY A 236 67.43 -6.88 27.36
CA GLY A 236 67.35 -6.82 28.82
C GLY A 236 68.21 -5.73 29.46
N GLY A 237 67.63 -4.93 30.36
CA GLY A 237 68.28 -3.78 31.02
C GLY A 237 69.31 -4.13 32.11
N GLY A 238 70.13 -5.15 31.88
CA GLY A 238 71.19 -5.57 32.79
C GLY A 238 72.31 -4.54 32.95
N ILE A 239 73.23 -4.81 33.88
CA ILE A 239 74.44 -3.97 34.07
C ILE A 239 75.57 -4.34 33.11
N MET A 240 75.40 -5.39 32.29
CA MET A 240 76.38 -5.89 31.34
C MET A 240 75.70 -6.25 30.02
N THR A 241 76.34 -5.94 28.89
CA THR A 241 75.88 -6.32 27.54
C THR A 241 77.03 -6.91 26.73
N ALA A 242 76.71 -7.83 25.83
CA ALA A 242 77.67 -8.37 24.88
C ALA A 242 77.77 -7.46 23.64
N ILE A 243 78.99 -7.22 23.18
CA ILE A 243 79.25 -6.43 21.98
C ILE A 243 79.46 -7.35 20.80
N TRP A 244 78.64 -7.17 19.77
CA TRP A 244 78.66 -7.98 18.58
C TRP A 244 79.17 -7.18 17.38
N GLN A 245 80.09 -7.77 16.64
CA GLN A 245 80.45 -7.28 15.31
C GLN A 245 79.65 -8.06 14.27
N ILE A 246 78.89 -7.34 13.44
CA ILE A 246 78.15 -7.93 12.32
C ILE A 246 79.07 -7.96 11.10
N ASN A 247 79.28 -9.17 10.58
CA ASN A 247 80.13 -9.44 9.43
C ASN A 247 79.36 -10.22 8.36
N ASN A 248 79.88 -10.23 7.12
CA ASN A 248 79.40 -11.06 6.01
C ASN A 248 77.86 -11.04 5.84
N ILE A 249 77.28 -9.83 5.71
CA ILE A 249 75.84 -9.67 5.48
C ILE A 249 75.48 -10.20 4.08
N GLN A 250 74.57 -11.17 4.03
CA GLN A 250 74.03 -11.79 2.84
C GLN A 250 72.50 -11.63 2.82
N LEU A 251 71.87 -11.92 1.68
CA LEU A 251 70.41 -11.82 1.56
C LEU A 251 69.64 -12.74 2.51
N SER A 252 70.22 -13.87 2.90
CA SER A 252 69.61 -14.89 3.76
C SER A 252 70.03 -14.80 5.22
N GLY A 253 70.99 -13.95 5.58
CA GLY A 253 71.52 -13.90 6.94
C GLY A 253 72.84 -13.16 7.04
N PHE A 254 73.51 -13.30 8.19
CA PHE A 254 74.80 -12.70 8.47
C PHE A 254 75.57 -13.52 9.51
N THR A 255 76.84 -13.22 9.69
CA THR A 255 77.65 -13.76 10.79
C THR A 255 77.81 -12.68 11.84
N ALA A 256 77.64 -13.04 13.11
CA ALA A 256 77.89 -12.15 14.24
C ALA A 256 79.00 -12.71 15.11
N GLU A 257 79.98 -11.87 15.44
CA GLU A 257 81.13 -12.23 16.27
C GLU A 257 80.99 -11.54 17.63
N ASN A 258 80.96 -12.32 18.71
CA ASN A 258 80.95 -11.78 20.06
C ASN A 258 82.36 -11.32 20.43
N LEU A 259 82.56 -10.01 20.49
CA LEU A 259 83.88 -9.43 20.77
C LEU A 259 84.22 -9.50 22.26
N GLY A 260 83.23 -9.48 23.14
CA GLY A 260 83.41 -9.32 24.58
C GLY A 260 82.23 -8.61 25.23
N THR A 261 82.45 -8.10 26.43
CA THR A 261 81.38 -7.48 27.23
C THR A 261 81.71 -6.06 27.63
N LEU A 262 80.67 -5.21 27.68
CA LEU A 262 80.72 -3.94 28.38
C LEU A 262 79.89 -4.03 29.66
N SER A 263 80.47 -3.58 30.76
CA SER A 263 79.81 -3.49 32.05
C SER A 263 79.68 -2.04 32.49
N ARG A 264 78.51 -1.64 32.99
CA ARG A 264 78.24 -0.31 33.53
C ARG A 264 79.24 0.01 34.63
N ASN A 265 79.84 1.20 34.55
CA ASN A 265 80.89 1.68 35.45
C ASN A 265 82.25 0.94 35.36
N SER A 266 82.42 0.02 34.41
CA SER A 266 83.74 -0.52 34.06
C SER A 266 84.45 0.40 33.08
N LYS A 267 85.77 0.51 33.21
CA LYS A 267 86.66 1.15 32.21
C LYS A 267 87.36 0.14 31.31
N GLU A 268 87.13 -1.15 31.57
CA GLU A 268 87.78 -2.26 30.87
C GLU A 268 86.78 -2.98 29.98
N PHE A 269 87.26 -3.42 28.81
CA PHE A 269 86.54 -4.31 27.92
C PHE A 269 86.63 -5.74 28.48
N GLY A 270 85.48 -6.31 28.85
CA GLY A 270 85.40 -7.61 29.50
C GLY A 270 85.53 -8.77 28.51
N PRO A 271 85.83 -9.99 29.01
CA PRO A 271 85.96 -11.16 28.16
C PRO A 271 84.64 -11.50 27.46
N VAL A 272 84.73 -12.35 26.44
CA VAL A 272 83.58 -13.02 25.84
C VAL A 272 82.82 -13.79 26.93
N VAL A 273 81.50 -13.67 26.92
CA VAL A 273 80.59 -14.50 27.73
C VAL A 273 79.55 -15.17 26.86
N GLY A 274 78.95 -16.25 27.36
CA GLY A 274 77.84 -16.88 26.65
C GLY A 274 76.66 -15.93 26.51
N SER A 275 76.31 -15.56 25.28
CA SER A 275 75.30 -14.55 24.98
C SER A 275 74.58 -14.84 23.66
N ARG A 276 73.48 -14.14 23.42
CA ARG A 276 72.72 -14.18 22.17
C ARG A 276 72.83 -12.85 21.46
N CYS A 277 72.99 -12.88 20.15
CA CYS A 277 72.91 -11.69 19.31
C CYS A 277 71.43 -11.36 19.10
N VAL A 278 70.96 -10.26 19.69
CA VAL A 278 69.64 -9.69 19.41
C VAL A 278 69.81 -8.68 18.29
N TRP A 279 69.01 -8.82 17.24
CA TRP A 279 69.24 -8.09 16.00
C TRP A 279 67.94 -7.65 15.35
N TYR A 280 68.08 -6.61 14.52
CA TYR A 280 67.07 -6.20 13.56
C TYR A 280 67.74 -5.93 12.21
N ALA A 281 66.98 -6.10 11.13
CA ALA A 281 67.44 -5.82 9.79
C ALA A 281 66.31 -5.18 8.97
N TRP A 282 66.67 -4.32 8.02
CA TRP A 282 65.74 -3.79 7.03
C TRP A 282 66.33 -3.87 5.63
N GLY A 283 65.47 -3.97 4.62
CA GLY A 283 65.89 -4.22 3.25
C GLY A 283 64.70 -4.44 2.33
N PHE A 284 64.95 -4.87 1.10
CA PHE A 284 63.92 -5.17 0.11
C PHE A 284 64.43 -6.20 -0.91
#